data_AF-A0A5K7ZUK1-F1
#
_entry.id   AF-A0A5K7ZUK1-F1
#
_cell.length_a   1.000
_cell.length_b   1.000
_cell.length_c   1.000
_cell.angle_alpha   90.00
_cell.angle_beta   90.00
_cell.angle_gamma   90.00
#
_symmetry.space_group_name_H-M   'P 1'
#
loop_
_entity.id
_entity.type
_entity.pdbx_description
1 polymer ?
#
loop_
_entity_poly.entity_id
_entity_poly.type
_entity_poly.pdbx_seq_one_letter_code
_entity_poly.pdbx_strand_id
1 'polypeptide(L)'
;MAGSAPEWYSEKAVTIGTYFVASGVTTHLGPMPPITGSLNVVGLLTDGLKDVVGATFAVEPDPEKAAVFLRKTIEEKRKVLGLDSRDVA
;
A
#
# COMPACT_ATOMS: atom_id res chain seq x y z
N MET A 1 0.56 8.83 -6.66
CA MET A 1 1.49 8.71 -5.51
C MET A 1 1.27 7.37 -4.83
N ALA A 2 2.31 6.83 -4.20
CA ALA A 2 2.29 5.62 -3.38
C ALA A 2 3.33 5.75 -2.24
N GLY A 3 3.06 5.14 -1.08
CA GLY A 3 3.96 5.08 0.07
C GLY A 3 4.70 3.75 0.13
N SER A 4 5.90 3.72 0.72
CA SER A 4 6.65 2.47 0.93
C SER A 4 7.52 2.54 2.17
N ALA A 5 7.44 1.51 3.01
CA ALA A 5 8.37 1.25 4.10
C ALA A 5 8.88 -0.21 3.99
N PRO A 6 9.89 -0.47 3.14
CA PRO A 6 10.35 -1.83 2.82
C PRO A 6 10.93 -2.58 4.02
N GLU A 7 11.55 -1.87 4.96
CA GLU A 7 12.27 -2.47 6.09
C GLU A 7 11.84 -1.82 7.41
N TRP A 8 10.54 -1.57 7.56
CA TRP A 8 10.03 -0.93 8.77
C TRP A 8 10.21 -1.85 9.99
N TYR A 9 10.53 -1.23 11.14
CA TYR A 9 10.71 -1.95 12.41
C TYR A 9 10.03 -1.26 13.60
N SER A 10 9.84 0.07 13.52
CA SER A 10 9.38 0.87 14.65
C SER A 10 7.89 1.18 14.55
N GLU A 11 7.24 1.35 15.70
CA GLU A 11 5.85 1.80 15.78
C GLU A 11 5.64 3.15 15.08
N LYS A 12 6.66 4.02 15.06
CA LYS A 12 6.62 5.28 14.30
C LYS A 12 6.38 5.03 12.81
N ALA A 13 7.02 4.02 12.23
CA ALA A 13 6.84 3.70 10.81
C ALA A 13 5.42 3.16 10.54
N VAL A 14 4.86 2.35 11.44
CA VAL A 14 3.46 1.89 11.35
C VAL A 14 2.50 3.07 11.40
N THR A 15 2.69 4.00 12.35
CA THR A 15 1.85 5.20 12.47
C THR A 15 1.91 6.08 11.22
N ILE A 16 3.10 6.26 10.63
CA ILE A 16 3.26 6.99 9.36
C ILE A 16 2.52 6.28 8.23
N GLY A 17 2.66 4.96 8.12
CA GLY A 17 1.95 4.17 7.11
C GLY A 17 0.43 4.30 7.26
N THR A 18 -0.08 4.22 8.49
CA THR A 18 -1.51 4.38 8.78
C THR A 18 -2.02 5.76 8.39
N TYR A 19 -1.27 6.81 8.71
CA TYR A 19 -1.62 8.17 8.30
C TYR A 19 -1.61 8.35 6.78
N PHE A 20 -0.65 7.74 6.06
CA PHE A 20 -0.62 7.75 4.59
C PHE A 20 -1.86 7.08 3.99
N VAL A 21 -2.23 5.89 4.47
CA VAL A 21 -3.42 5.18 3.99
C VAL A 21 -4.68 5.98 4.30
N ALA A 22 -4.82 6.50 5.51
CA ALA A 22 -5.94 7.35 5.89
C ALA A 22 -6.05 8.63 5.04
N SER A 23 -4.92 9.11 4.48
CA SER A 23 -4.86 10.26 3.58
C SER A 23 -5.06 9.91 2.09
N GLY A 24 -5.45 8.66 1.77
CA GLY A 24 -5.70 8.23 0.38
C GLY A 24 -4.46 7.78 -0.39
N VAL A 25 -3.36 7.47 0.32
CA VAL A 25 -2.11 6.99 -0.28
C VAL A 25 -1.89 5.51 0.06
N THR A 26 -2.09 4.65 -0.93
CA THR A 26 -1.76 3.22 -0.84
C THR A 26 -0.30 3.05 -0.43
N THR A 27 -0.06 2.24 0.60
CA THR A 27 1.25 2.15 1.26
C THR A 27 1.72 0.71 1.36
N HIS A 28 2.92 0.46 0.82
CA HIS A 28 3.60 -0.82 0.90
C HIS A 28 4.40 -0.96 2.21
N LEU A 29 4.37 -2.14 2.81
CA LEU A 29 5.20 -2.58 3.93
C LEU A 29 5.95 -3.86 3.52
N GLY A 30 7.25 -3.97 3.77
CA GLY A 30 7.95 -5.23 3.48
C GLY A 30 7.60 -6.34 4.46
N PRO A 31 7.93 -6.20 5.76
CA PRO A 31 7.51 -7.17 6.76
C PRO A 31 6.03 -7.01 7.14
N MET A 32 5.36 -8.14 7.39
CA MET A 32 3.98 -8.19 7.84
C MET A 32 3.83 -7.63 9.27
N PRO A 33 2.94 -6.65 9.52
CA PRO A 33 2.65 -6.22 10.88
C PRO A 33 1.98 -7.34 11.69
N PRO A 34 2.05 -7.30 13.03
CA PRO A 34 1.52 -8.36 13.91
C PRO A 34 -0.01 -8.32 14.02
N ILE A 35 -0.71 -8.49 12.89
CA ILE A 35 -2.17 -8.42 12.74
C ILE A 35 -2.78 -9.74 12.22
N THR A 36 -1.95 -10.71 11.86
CA THR A 36 -2.37 -11.99 11.24
C THR A 36 -3.23 -12.86 12.16
N GLY A 37 -3.33 -12.54 13.45
CA GLY A 37 -4.26 -13.18 14.38
C GLY A 37 -5.74 -12.91 14.08
N SER A 38 -6.06 -11.94 13.21
CA SER A 38 -7.44 -11.66 12.79
C SER A 38 -7.52 -11.42 11.28
N LEU A 39 -8.16 -12.36 10.57
CA LEU A 39 -8.39 -12.22 9.12
C LEU A 39 -9.29 -11.02 8.79
N ASN A 40 -10.19 -10.62 9.70
CA ASN A 40 -10.99 -9.42 9.52
C ASN A 40 -10.12 -8.15 9.52
N VAL A 41 -9.11 -8.09 10.39
CA VAL A 41 -8.17 -6.95 10.44
C VAL A 41 -7.27 -6.94 9.20
N VAL A 42 -6.76 -8.11 8.80
CA VAL A 42 -5.99 -8.25 7.56
C VAL A 42 -6.81 -7.75 6.37
N GLY A 43 -8.02 -8.30 6.17
CA GLY A 43 -8.91 -7.93 5.06
C GLY A 43 -9.31 -6.45 5.07
N LEU A 44 -9.58 -5.88 6.24
CA LEU A 44 -9.85 -4.45 6.37
C LEU A 44 -8.66 -3.62 5.85
N LEU A 45 -7.44 -3.91 6.31
CA LEU A 45 -6.28 -3.08 6.00
C LEU A 45 -5.77 -3.27 4.56
N THR A 46 -5.92 -4.46 3.98
CA THR A 46 -5.42 -4.76 2.62
C THR A 46 -6.41 -4.47 1.51
N ASP A 47 -7.73 -4.46 1.80
CA ASP A 47 -8.77 -4.26 0.79
C ASP A 47 -9.89 -3.32 1.27
N GLY A 48 -10.46 -3.59 2.45
CA GLY A 48 -11.65 -2.86 2.92
C GLY A 48 -11.47 -1.34 3.08
N LEU A 49 -10.27 -0.86 3.38
CA LEU A 49 -9.99 0.58 3.44
C LEU A 49 -10.09 1.29 2.08
N LYS A 50 -10.03 0.56 0.96
CA LYS A 50 -10.18 1.15 -0.38
C LYS A 50 -11.53 1.85 -0.53
N ASP A 51 -12.60 1.25 -0.01
CA ASP A 51 -13.96 1.81 -0.11
C ASP A 51 -14.21 2.95 0.88
N VAL A 52 -13.39 3.05 1.93
CA VAL A 52 -13.53 4.05 3.00
C VAL A 52 -12.69 5.28 2.73
N VAL A 53 -11.41 5.09 2.36
CA VAL A 53 -10.42 6.17 2.22
C VAL A 53 -9.70 6.17 0.86
N GLY A 54 -10.04 5.27 -0.05
CA GLY A 54 -9.45 5.22 -1.40
C GLY A 54 -8.02 4.66 -1.45
N ALA A 55 -7.55 4.04 -0.37
CA ALA A 55 -6.22 3.48 -0.24
C ALA A 55 -6.17 2.31 0.73
N THR A 56 -5.15 1.46 0.58
CA THR A 56 -4.95 0.27 1.41
C THR A 56 -3.47 0.05 1.70
N PHE A 57 -3.18 -0.90 2.58
CA PHE A 57 -1.85 -1.45 2.76
C PHE A 57 -1.59 -2.59 1.77
N ALA A 58 -0.34 -2.72 1.34
CA ALA A 58 0.17 -3.93 0.69
C ALA A 58 1.37 -4.45 1.47
N VAL A 59 1.51 -5.78 1.52
CA VAL A 59 2.64 -6.43 2.20
C VAL A 59 3.37 -7.30 1.20
N GLU A 60 4.64 -6.98 0.92
CA GLU A 60 5.46 -7.72 -0.05
C GLU A 60 6.94 -7.67 0.36
N PRO A 61 7.52 -8.77 0.88
CA PRO A 61 8.91 -8.78 1.32
C PRO A 61 9.92 -8.76 0.15
N ASP A 62 9.52 -9.14 -1.06
CA ASP A 62 10.39 -9.10 -2.25
C ASP A 62 10.45 -7.66 -2.81
N PRO A 63 11.61 -6.98 -2.76
CA PRO A 63 11.72 -5.60 -3.18
C PRO A 63 11.44 -5.40 -4.68
N GLU A 64 11.70 -6.40 -5.53
CA GLU A 64 11.40 -6.32 -6.97
C GLU A 64 9.89 -6.34 -7.21
N LYS A 65 9.17 -7.23 -6.53
CA LYS A 65 7.70 -7.27 -6.58
C LYS A 65 7.07 -6.03 -5.98
N ALA A 66 7.61 -5.53 -4.87
CA ALA A 66 7.17 -4.28 -4.25
C ALA A 66 7.33 -3.10 -5.22
N ALA A 67 8.45 -3.02 -5.96
CA ALA A 67 8.67 -1.98 -6.97
C ALA A 67 7.64 -2.08 -8.11
N VAL A 68 7.35 -3.29 -8.61
CA VAL A 68 6.31 -3.53 -9.61
C VAL A 68 4.93 -3.10 -9.09
N PHE A 69 4.58 -3.47 -7.85
CA PHE A 69 3.31 -3.07 -7.22
C PHE A 69 3.16 -1.54 -7.11
N LEU A 70 4.19 -0.85 -6.62
CA LEU A 70 4.18 0.61 -6.48
C LEU A 70 4.04 1.30 -7.84
N ARG A 71 4.73 0.77 -8.87
CA ARG A 71 4.65 1.28 -10.24
C ARG A 71 3.23 1.08 -10.80
N LYS A 72 2.62 -0.10 -10.63
CA LYS A 72 1.21 -0.35 -11.00
C LYS A 72 0.26 0.64 -10.32
N THR A 73 0.41 0.83 -9.02
CA THR A 73 -0.41 1.79 -8.24
C THR A 73 -0.32 3.22 -8.80
N ILE A 74 0.88 3.66 -9.21
CA ILE A 74 1.08 4.99 -9.79
C ILE A 74 0.45 5.07 -11.19
N GLU A 75 0.68 4.09 -12.05
CA GLU A 75 0.16 4.07 -13.43
C GLU A 75 -1.38 4.00 -13.45
N GLU A 76 -1.99 3.23 -12.54
CA GLU A 76 -3.45 3.23 -12.35
C GLU A 76 -3.99 4.62 -11.99
N LYS A 77 -3.34 5.31 -11.03
CA LYS A 77 -3.72 6.69 -10.67
C LYS A 77 -3.54 7.66 -11.83
N ARG A 78 -2.47 7.52 -12.64
CA ARG A 78 -2.26 8.32 -13.87
C ARG A 78 -3.39 8.11 -14.87
N LYS A 79 -3.79 6.86 -15.09
CA LYS A 79 -4.89 6.50 -15.99
C LYS A 79 -6.21 7.13 -15.55
N VAL A 80 -6.54 7.08 -14.26
CA VAL A 80 -7.76 7.73 -13.72
C VAL A 80 -7.75 9.25 -13.91
N LEU A 81 -6.57 9.87 -13.88
CA LEU A 81 -6.40 11.31 -14.15
C LEU A 81 -6.40 11.67 -15.65
N GLY A 82 -6.56 10.70 -16.55
CA GLY A 82 -6.51 10.94 -18.00
C GLY A 82 -5.11 11.25 -18.52
N LEU A 83 -4.07 10.88 -17.77
CA LEU A 83 -2.67 11.02 -18.17
C LEU A 83 -2.20 9.77 -18.90
N ASP A 84 -1.18 9.91 -19.76
CA ASP A 84 -0.48 8.77 -20.37
C ASP A 84 -0.03 7.79 -19.29
N SER A 85 -0.41 6.51 -19.42
CA SER A 85 -0.11 5.45 -18.44
C SER A 85 0.52 4.26 -19.13
N ARG A 86 1.55 3.69 -18.52
CA ARG A 86 2.32 2.58 -19.08
C ARG A 86 1.95 1.27 -18.43
N ASP A 87 1.93 0.20 -19.22
CA ASP A 87 1.81 -1.14 -18.67
C ASP A 87 3.08 -1.53 -17.91
N VAL A 88 2.88 -2.08 -16.72
CA VAL A 88 3.94 -2.54 -15.82
C VAL A 88 3.92 -4.06 -15.85
N ALA A 89 4.91 -4.64 -16.53
CA ALA A 89 5.25 -6.06 -16.40
C ALA A 89 5.70 -6.36 -14.96
#